data_AF-B6IH73-F1
#
_entry.id   AF-B6IH73-F1
#
_cell.length_a   1.000
_cell.length_b   1.000
_cell.length_c   1.000
_cell.angle_alpha   90.00
_cell.angle_beta   90.00
_cell.angle_gamma   90.00
#
_symmetry.space_group_name_H-M   'P 1'
#
loop_
_entity.id
_entity.type
_entity.pdbx_description
1 polymer ?
#
loop_
_entity_poly.entity_id
_entity_poly.type
_entity_poly.pdbx_seq_one_letter_code
_entity_poly.pdbx_strand_id
1 'polypeptide(L)'
;MIPNLNFYLLLLFDLSLVSSIDYEEVQIEDAYETRSRILMVDGNVWLHAGKDKNITFKTFGNGKIYVDDTDVSRLPDVVSV
;
A
#
# COMPACT_ATOMS: atom_id res chain seq x y z
N MET A 1 17.26 -50.65 -3.58
CA MET A 1 16.27 -50.14 -2.60
C MET A 1 16.98 -49.05 -1.81
N ILE A 2 16.64 -47.77 -2.01
CA ILE A 2 17.31 -46.67 -1.31
C ILE A 2 16.59 -46.51 0.05
N PRO A 3 17.20 -46.90 1.18
CA PRO A 3 16.60 -46.63 2.48
C PRO A 3 16.56 -45.11 2.65
N ASN A 4 15.46 -44.59 3.20
CA ASN A 4 15.18 -43.16 3.43
C ASN A 4 14.52 -42.38 2.27
N LEU A 5 14.14 -43.01 1.15
CA LEU A 5 13.35 -42.32 0.11
C LEU A 5 12.03 -41.77 0.66
N ASN A 6 11.38 -42.50 1.58
CA ASN A 6 10.16 -42.04 2.26
C ASN A 6 10.40 -40.81 3.14
N PHE A 7 11.59 -40.68 3.74
CA PHE A 7 11.93 -39.53 4.60
C PHE A 7 12.15 -38.27 3.76
N TYR A 8 12.79 -38.39 2.59
CA TYR A 8 12.92 -37.31 1.62
C TYR A 8 11.58 -36.93 0.98
N LEU A 9 10.69 -37.90 0.73
CA LEU A 9 9.33 -37.62 0.26
C LEU A 9 8.54 -36.82 1.32
N LEU A 10 8.63 -37.17 2.60
CA LEU A 10 7.97 -36.45 3.70
C LEU A 10 8.42 -34.98 3.76
N LEU A 11 9.73 -34.76 3.60
CA LEU A 11 10.33 -33.42 3.59
C LEU A 11 9.90 -32.56 2.37
N LEU A 12 9.55 -33.20 1.24
CA LEU A 12 9.00 -32.51 0.06
C LEU A 12 7.54 -32.08 0.24
N PHE A 13 6.76 -32.80 1.06
CA PHE A 13 5.36 -32.44 1.35
C PHE A 13 5.21 -31.41 2.49
N ASP A 14 6.17 -31.33 3.41
CA ASP A 14 6.16 -30.30 4.47
C ASP A 14 6.62 -28.91 3.97
N LEU A 15 7.29 -28.84 2.82
CA LEU A 15 7.73 -27.57 2.23
C LEU A 15 6.65 -26.81 1.44
N SER A 16 5.46 -27.39 1.23
CA SER A 16 4.43 -26.83 0.33
C SER A 16 3.36 -25.95 1.00
N LEU A 17 3.55 -25.50 2.24
CA LEU A 17 2.58 -24.64 2.93
C LEU A 17 3.21 -23.32 3.39
N VAL A 18 3.86 -22.62 2.47
CA VAL A 18 3.78 -21.16 2.49
C VAL A 18 2.41 -20.84 1.90
N SER A 19 1.37 -20.81 2.74
CA SER A 19 0.13 -20.18 2.31
C SER A 19 0.45 -18.71 2.14
N SER A 20 0.39 -18.19 0.91
CA SER A 20 0.01 -16.79 0.76
C SER A 20 -1.36 -16.70 1.40
N ILE A 21 -1.41 -16.19 2.64
CA ILE A 21 -2.67 -15.68 3.15
C ILE A 21 -3.05 -14.62 2.11
N ASP A 22 -4.07 -14.92 1.33
CA ASP A 22 -4.83 -13.90 0.63
C ASP A 22 -5.35 -13.03 1.77
N TYR A 23 -4.61 -11.95 2.05
CA TYR A 23 -5.13 -10.91 2.93
C TYR A 23 -6.48 -10.54 2.33
N GLU A 24 -7.53 -10.51 3.18
CA GLU A 24 -8.81 -9.93 2.78
C GLU A 24 -8.50 -8.65 2.02
N GLU A 25 -9.06 -8.53 0.81
CA GLU A 25 -8.82 -7.42 -0.10
C GLU A 25 -8.82 -6.13 0.71
N VAL A 26 -7.65 -5.47 0.76
CA VAL A 26 -7.48 -4.27 1.59
C VAL A 26 -8.53 -3.29 1.12
N GLN A 27 -9.52 -3.00 1.97
CA GLN A 27 -10.57 -2.05 1.64
C GLN A 27 -9.95 -0.66 1.51
N ILE A 28 -9.70 -0.26 0.27
CA ILE A 28 -9.14 1.04 -0.09
C ILE A 28 -10.19 2.12 0.17
N GLU A 29 -11.45 1.83 -0.15
CA GLU A 29 -12.58 2.75 -0.02
C GLU A 29 -13.42 2.42 1.22
N ASP A 30 -12.92 2.80 2.40
CA ASP A 30 -13.69 2.75 3.65
C ASP A 30 -14.00 4.18 4.14
N ALA A 31 -15.24 4.60 3.94
CA ALA A 31 -15.74 5.92 4.36
C ALA A 31 -15.85 6.08 5.90
N TYR A 32 -15.80 4.97 6.66
CA TYR A 32 -15.88 4.97 8.12
C TYR A 32 -14.52 4.78 8.80
N GLU A 33 -13.48 4.42 8.05
CA GLU A 33 -12.14 4.28 8.61
C GLU A 33 -11.64 5.62 9.15
N THR A 34 -11.32 5.67 10.44
CA THR A 34 -10.96 6.91 11.16
C THR A 34 -9.45 7.18 11.19
N ARG A 35 -8.62 6.18 10.93
CA ARG A 35 -7.16 6.25 10.92
C ARG A 35 -6.64 6.66 9.55
N SER A 36 -5.57 7.43 9.55
CA SER A 36 -4.79 7.66 8.34
C SER A 36 -4.01 6.40 7.96
N ARG A 37 -3.91 6.11 6.66
CA ARG A 37 -3.22 4.92 6.15
C ARG A 37 -2.41 5.24 4.89
N ILE A 38 -1.29 4.53 4.73
CA ILE A 38 -0.59 4.38 3.46
C ILE A 38 -0.73 2.92 3.07
N LEU A 39 -1.34 2.65 1.93
CA LEU A 39 -1.60 1.29 1.44
C LEU A 39 -0.86 1.08 0.12
N MET A 40 -0.34 -0.12 -0.10
CA MET A 40 0.26 -0.52 -1.37
C MET A 40 -0.52 -1.70 -1.94
N VAL A 41 -1.18 -1.50 -3.07
CA VAL A 41 -2.06 -2.50 -3.71
C VAL A 41 -1.82 -2.46 -5.21
N ASP A 42 -1.52 -3.61 -5.82
CA ASP A 42 -1.26 -3.76 -7.26
C ASP A 42 -0.22 -2.78 -7.82
N GLY A 43 0.82 -2.49 -7.04
CA GLY A 43 1.88 -1.54 -7.40
C GLY A 43 1.50 -0.07 -7.25
N ASN A 44 0.27 0.24 -6.83
CA ASN A 44 -0.20 1.59 -6.54
C ASN A 44 -0.01 1.94 -5.06
N VAL A 45 0.19 3.23 -4.77
CA VAL A 45 0.22 3.77 -3.41
C VAL A 45 -1.04 4.58 -3.17
N TRP A 46 -1.79 4.21 -2.14
CA TRP A 46 -3.00 4.91 -1.71
C TRP A 46 -2.76 5.62 -0.39
N LEU A 47 -3.15 6.89 -0.34
CA LEU A 47 -3.12 7.70 0.87
C LEU A 47 -4.56 7.91 1.33
N HIS A 48 -4.92 7.33 2.47
CA HIS A 48 -6.23 7.52 3.11
C HIS A 48 -6.08 8.49 4.27
N ALA A 49 -6.83 9.59 4.27
CA ALA A 49 -6.78 10.59 5.35
C ALA A 49 -7.31 10.04 6.68
N GLY A 50 -8.33 9.18 6.60
CA GLY A 50 -9.25 8.91 7.71
C GLY A 50 -10.47 9.83 7.65
N LYS A 51 -11.60 9.34 8.15
CA LYS A 51 -12.87 10.06 8.21
C LYS A 51 -12.71 11.42 8.90
N ASP A 52 -13.22 12.46 8.25
CA ASP A 52 -13.19 13.85 8.72
C ASP A 52 -11.75 14.38 8.96
N LYS A 53 -10.76 13.87 8.22
CA LYS A 53 -9.35 14.31 8.26
C LYS A 53 -8.86 14.80 6.90
N ASN A 54 -7.71 15.48 6.90
CA ASN A 54 -7.03 15.98 5.71
C ASN A 54 -5.69 15.29 5.51
N ILE A 55 -5.27 15.13 4.25
CA ILE A 55 -3.87 14.82 3.90
C ILE A 55 -3.14 16.16 3.74
N THR A 56 -2.04 16.33 4.47
CA THR A 56 -1.24 17.55 4.40
C THR A 56 0.17 17.23 3.95
N PHE A 57 0.63 17.86 2.87
CA PHE A 57 2.02 17.87 2.46
C PHE A 57 2.61 19.23 2.78
N LYS A 58 3.69 19.26 3.55
CA LYS A 58 4.34 20.50 3.98
C LYS A 58 5.84 20.42 3.77
N THR A 59 6.39 21.43 3.12
CA THR A 59 7.83 21.63 2.96
C THR A 59 8.35 22.70 3.93
N PHE A 60 9.67 22.78 4.09
CA PHE A 60 10.33 23.80 4.89
C PHE A 60 11.41 24.53 4.06
N GLY A 61 11.61 25.82 4.34
CA GLY A 61 12.56 26.66 3.62
C GLY A 61 12.26 26.72 2.12
N ASN A 62 13.23 26.35 1.29
CA ASN A 62 13.12 26.34 -0.17
C ASN A 62 12.59 25.01 -0.74
N GLY A 63 12.04 24.11 0.10
CA GLY A 63 11.49 22.84 -0.34
C GLY A 63 10.24 23.02 -1.19
N LYS A 64 10.12 22.21 -2.25
CA LYS A 64 9.03 22.27 -3.24
C LYS A 64 8.35 20.92 -3.39
N ILE A 65 7.08 20.94 -3.77
CA ILE A 65 6.31 19.73 -4.08
C ILE A 65 6.05 19.73 -5.58
N TYR A 66 6.30 18.59 -6.21
CA TYR A 66 6.10 18.38 -7.64
C TYR A 66 5.13 17.23 -7.85
N VAL A 67 4.27 17.35 -8.85
CA VAL A 67 3.53 16.24 -9.45
C VAL A 67 4.04 16.11 -10.88
N ASP A 68 4.62 14.96 -11.21
CA ASP A 68 5.45 14.76 -12.39
C ASP A 68 6.56 15.83 -12.49
N ASP A 69 6.54 16.64 -13.55
CA ASP A 69 7.48 17.75 -13.78
C ASP A 69 6.95 19.11 -13.31
N THR A 70 5.76 19.15 -12.72
CA THR A 70 5.03 20.37 -12.41
C THR A 70 5.15 20.76 -10.93
N ASP A 71 5.69 21.96 -10.67
CA ASP A 71 5.73 22.57 -9.34
C ASP A 71 4.31 22.99 -8.92
N VAL A 72 3.76 22.35 -7.87
CA VAL A 72 2.36 22.56 -7.47
C VAL A 72 2.05 23.99 -7.05
N SER A 73 3.07 24.77 -6.66
CA SER A 73 2.91 26.19 -6.32
C SER A 73 2.57 27.09 -7.52
N ARG A 74 2.66 26.56 -8.74
CA ARG A 74 2.36 27.27 -9.98
C ARG A 74 0.99 26.92 -10.56
N LEU A 75 0.28 25.97 -9.95
CA LEU A 75 -1.06 25.60 -10.38
C LEU A 75 -2.03 26.75 -10.06
N PRO A 76 -3.04 26.99 -10.93
CA PRO A 76 -4.05 27.98 -10.63
C PRO A 76 -4.85 27.57 -9.39
N ASP A 77 -5.35 28.57 -8.64
CA ASP A 77 -6.30 28.31 -7.57
C ASP A 77 -7.52 27.59 -8.15
N VAL A 78 -7.87 26.46 -7.54
CA VAL A 78 -9.11 25.76 -7.90
C VAL A 78 -10.27 26.60 -7.37
N VAL A 79 -10.92 27.34 -8.26
CA VAL A 79 -12.17 28.02 -7.94
C VAL A 79 -13.27 26.95 -7.94
N SER A 80 -13.76 26.59 -6.75
CA SER A 80 -14.93 25.74 -6.61
C SER A 80 -16.16 26.46 -7.19
N VAL A 81 -16.73 25.92 -8.27
CA VAL A 81 -17.98 26.37 -8.89
C VAL A 81 -19.18 25.90 -8.08
#